data_AF-S9PSI1-F1
#
_entry.id   AF-S9PSI1-F1
#
_cell.length_a   1.000
_cell.length_b   1.000
_cell.length_c   1.000
_cell.angle_alpha   90.00
_cell.angle_beta   90.00
_cell.angle_gamma   90.00
#
_symmetry.space_group_name_H-M   'P 1'
#
loop_
_entity.id
_entity.type
_entity.pdbx_description
1 polymer ?
#
loop_
_entity_poly.entity_id
_entity_poly.type
_entity_poly.pdbx_seq_one_letter_code
_entity_poly.pdbx_strand_id
1 'polypeptide(L)'
;MDPFEGRMAFLQLLNKLSASQLSQLKPAQFALKNRELEEDLYSCIWEELESGSFNTRVNIIYFVDTLCELSLKNGINSGYITMITRDILKLVEYVVPIGTAGAANAPEVRKVLHSLRLKNIIDDVRLQEAMNLVDTHEQASKAGEDQGTTSISRADILKRLEEDRERHKLMRENIWAIPKPELEHEIAWNTIEPITECDLEALNDDFEKFNECIRESLC
;
A
#
# COMPACT_ATOMS: atom_id res chain seq x y z
N MET A 1 3.78 20.28 22.86
CA MET A 1 3.58 18.98 23.52
C MET A 1 4.93 18.54 24.03
N ASP A 2 5.05 17.95 25.23
CA ASP A 2 6.35 17.43 25.66
C ASP A 2 6.70 16.13 24.90
N PRO A 3 7.99 15.74 24.81
CA PRO A 3 8.39 14.56 24.03
C PRO A 3 7.75 13.25 24.51
N PHE A 4 7.51 13.09 25.82
CA PHE A 4 6.93 11.86 26.36
C PHE A 4 5.44 11.74 26.00
N GLU A 5 4.68 12.82 26.19
CA GLU A 5 3.28 12.92 25.78
C GLU A 5 3.15 12.72 24.27
N GLY A 6 4.04 13.32 23.48
CA GLY A 6 4.10 13.18 22.03
C GLY A 6 4.28 11.74 21.58
N ARG A 7 5.27 11.04 22.14
CA ARG A 7 5.53 9.62 21.85
C ARG A 7 4.33 8.74 22.21
N MET A 8 3.78 8.90 23.42
CA MET A 8 2.63 8.10 23.86
C MET A 8 1.42 8.30 22.95
N ALA A 9 1.10 9.55 22.62
CA ALA A 9 -0.02 9.86 21.72
C ALA A 9 0.22 9.30 20.31
N PHE A 10 1.45 9.37 19.80
CA PHE A 10 1.78 8.85 18.47
C PHE A 10 1.75 7.33 18.40
N LEU A 11 2.29 6.62 19.39
CA LEU A 11 2.19 5.16 19.49
C LEU A 11 0.74 4.69 19.51
N GLN A 12 -0.16 5.40 20.21
CA GLN A 12 -1.59 5.09 20.19
C GLN A 12 -2.23 5.26 18.80
N LEU A 13 -1.69 6.14 17.96
CA LEU A 13 -2.13 6.31 16.58
C LEU A 13 -1.54 5.22 15.67
N LEU A 14 -0.26 4.89 15.83
CA LEU A 14 0.41 3.83 15.07
C LEU A 14 -0.24 2.46 15.31
N ASN A 15 -0.64 2.17 16.56
CA ASN A 15 -1.35 0.94 16.92
C ASN A 15 -2.70 0.75 16.21
N LYS A 16 -3.26 1.82 15.62
CA LYS A 16 -4.54 1.80 14.89
C LYS A 16 -4.37 1.73 13.37
N LEU A 17 -3.13 1.64 12.89
CA LEU A 17 -2.85 1.50 11.46
C LEU A 17 -3.47 0.20 10.92
N SER A 18 -4.03 0.31 9.73
CA SER A 18 -4.59 -0.79 8.95
C SER A 18 -4.29 -0.63 7.47
N ALA A 19 -4.79 -1.56 6.66
CA ALA A 19 -4.79 -1.49 5.20
C ALA A 19 -5.39 -0.19 4.63
N SER A 20 -6.27 0.49 5.38
CA SER A 20 -6.95 1.69 4.89
C SER A 20 -6.01 2.91 4.91
N GLN A 21 -5.94 3.63 3.78
CA GLN A 21 -5.21 4.90 3.69
C GLN A 21 -5.74 5.93 4.70
N LEU A 22 -7.05 5.90 5.00
CA LEU A 22 -7.65 6.80 6.01
C LEU A 22 -7.05 6.59 7.41
N SER A 23 -6.66 5.36 7.75
CA SER A 23 -6.02 5.06 9.04
C SER A 23 -4.65 5.72 9.19
N GLN A 24 -3.98 5.99 8.06
CA GLN A 24 -2.61 6.53 7.99
C GLN A 24 -2.59 8.06 8.07
N LEU A 25 -3.66 8.73 7.60
CA LEU A 25 -3.73 10.19 7.53
C LEU A 25 -3.60 10.85 8.90
N LYS A 26 -4.32 10.36 9.91
CA LYS A 26 -4.33 10.98 11.24
C LYS A 26 -2.96 10.90 11.95
N PRO A 27 -2.26 9.76 12.01
CA PRO A 27 -0.89 9.71 12.51
C PRO A 27 0.05 10.61 11.70
N ALA A 28 -0.08 10.67 10.37
CA ALA A 28 0.82 11.48 9.54
C ALA A 28 0.61 12.98 9.79
N GLN A 29 -0.65 13.43 9.88
CA GLN A 29 -0.98 14.80 10.27
C GLN A 29 -0.48 15.14 11.67
N PHE A 30 -0.56 14.20 12.62
CA PHE A 30 -0.01 14.39 13.95
C PHE A 30 1.52 14.59 13.92
N ALA A 31 2.23 13.75 13.17
CA ALA A 31 3.69 13.87 12.99
C ALA A 31 4.07 15.23 12.38
N LEU A 32 3.38 15.66 11.32
CA LEU A 32 3.62 16.95 10.66
C LEU A 32 3.23 18.17 11.49
N LYS A 33 2.27 18.02 12.42
CA LYS A 33 1.89 19.09 13.34
C LYS A 33 2.92 19.29 14.45
N ASN A 34 3.62 18.23 14.87
CA ASN A 34 4.59 18.24 15.97
C ASN A 34 6.01 17.95 15.46
N ARG A 35 6.45 18.66 14.42
CA ARG A 35 7.77 18.44 13.77
C ARG A 35 8.95 18.72 14.69
N GLU A 36 8.76 19.52 15.72
CA GLU A 36 9.76 19.72 16.77
C GLU A 36 10.13 18.42 17.49
N LEU A 37 9.30 17.37 17.37
CA LEU A 37 9.52 16.03 17.92
C LEU A 37 9.90 15.01 16.82
N GLU A 38 10.32 15.43 15.62
CA GLU A 38 10.43 14.52 14.47
C GLU A 38 11.35 13.32 14.69
N GLU A 39 12.46 13.49 15.41
CA GLU A 39 13.40 12.41 15.77
C GLU A 39 12.79 11.41 16.77
N ASP A 40 12.10 11.91 17.81
CA ASP A 40 11.40 11.08 18.80
C ASP A 40 10.26 10.28 18.16
N LEU A 41 9.46 10.94 17.31
CA LEU A 41 8.35 10.30 16.61
C LEU A 41 8.85 9.31 15.56
N TYR A 42 9.97 9.60 14.88
CA TYR A 42 10.58 8.65 13.95
C TYR A 42 11.12 7.42 14.69
N SER A 43 11.65 7.59 15.90
CA SER A 43 12.05 6.47 16.77
C SER A 43 10.86 5.57 17.13
N CYS A 44 9.67 6.13 17.36
CA CYS A 44 8.45 5.33 17.57
C CYS A 44 8.05 4.48 16.35
N ILE A 45 8.35 4.94 15.12
CA ILE A 45 8.09 4.14 13.91
C ILE A 45 8.97 2.87 13.92
N TRP A 46 10.25 3.01 14.32
CA TRP A 46 11.17 1.88 14.45
C TRP A 46 10.78 0.94 15.59
N GLU A 47 10.36 1.47 16.74
CA GLU A 47 9.87 0.68 17.87
C GLU A 47 8.71 -0.24 17.46
N GLU A 48 7.76 0.28 16.67
CA GLU A 48 6.64 -0.49 16.13
C GLU A 48 7.06 -1.46 15.01
N LEU A 49 8.09 -1.15 14.21
CA LEU A 49 8.65 -2.09 13.23
C LEU A 49 9.35 -3.28 13.91
N GLU A 50 10.09 -3.02 14.99
CA GLU A 50 10.84 -4.04 15.73
C GLU A 50 9.91 -4.99 16.48
N SER A 51 8.91 -4.45 17.19
CA SER A 51 8.00 -5.22 18.05
C SER A 51 6.73 -5.73 17.36
N GLY A 52 6.36 -5.14 16.22
CA GLY A 52 5.12 -5.45 15.50
C GLY A 52 5.16 -6.75 14.68
N SER A 53 3.97 -7.29 14.39
CA SER A 53 3.81 -8.43 13.49
C SER A 53 4.15 -8.06 12.04
N PHE A 54 4.41 -9.05 11.19
CA PHE A 54 4.68 -8.81 9.76
C PHE A 54 3.61 -7.96 9.07
N ASN A 55 2.35 -8.13 9.46
CA ASN A 55 1.27 -7.31 8.94
C ASN A 55 1.32 -5.86 9.44
N THR A 56 1.64 -5.65 10.72
CA THR A 56 1.91 -4.30 11.26
C THR A 56 3.04 -3.62 10.48
N ARG A 57 4.13 -4.34 10.17
CA ARG A 57 5.25 -3.81 9.37
C ARG A 57 4.82 -3.36 7.97
N VAL A 58 3.93 -4.11 7.31
CA VAL A 58 3.33 -3.68 6.04
C VAL A 58 2.50 -2.40 6.19
N ASN A 59 1.68 -2.31 7.24
CA ASN A 59 0.89 -1.11 7.48
C ASN A 59 1.78 0.11 7.79
N ILE A 60 2.92 -0.10 8.47
CA ILE A 60 3.91 0.95 8.72
C ILE A 60 4.56 1.42 7.42
N ILE A 61 4.96 0.55 6.49
CA ILE A 61 5.60 1.00 5.24
C ILE A 61 4.62 1.79 4.36
N TYR A 62 3.33 1.45 4.36
CA TYR A 62 2.30 2.29 3.72
C TYR A 62 2.10 3.62 4.44
N PHE A 63 2.14 3.62 5.78
CA PHE A 63 2.11 4.86 6.56
C PHE A 63 3.30 5.77 6.25
N VAL A 64 4.51 5.22 6.11
CA VAL A 64 5.72 5.94 5.70
C VAL A 64 5.53 6.61 4.34
N ASP A 65 4.94 5.91 3.36
CA ASP A 65 4.60 6.48 2.05
C ASP A 65 3.61 7.66 2.16
N THR A 66 2.56 7.49 2.98
CA THR A 66 1.57 8.55 3.25
C THR A 66 2.20 9.75 3.97
N LEU A 67 3.12 9.51 4.91
CA LEU A 67 3.84 10.58 5.61
C LEU A 67 4.71 11.38 4.65
N CYS A 68 5.44 10.72 3.75
CA CYS A 68 6.19 11.37 2.68
C CYS A 68 5.27 12.20 1.77
N GLU A 69 4.15 11.62 1.32
CA GLU A 69 3.19 12.30 0.45
C GLU A 69 2.62 13.57 1.11
N LEU A 70 2.20 13.48 2.37
CA LEU A 70 1.70 14.65 3.09
C LEU A 70 2.80 15.68 3.38
N SER A 71 4.04 15.24 3.64
CA SER A 71 5.18 16.15 3.80
C SER A 71 5.36 16.99 2.53
N LEU A 72 5.41 16.34 1.37
CA LEU A 72 5.56 17.02 0.07
C LEU A 72 4.38 17.95 -0.22
N LYS A 73 3.14 17.54 0.06
CA LYS A 73 1.94 18.39 -0.11
C LYS A 73 1.96 19.64 0.78
N ASN A 74 2.66 19.58 1.92
CA ASN A 74 2.86 20.72 2.81
C ASN A 74 4.14 21.52 2.49
N GLY A 75 4.83 21.22 1.38
CA GLY A 75 6.06 21.89 0.96
C GLY A 75 7.29 21.55 1.82
N ILE A 76 7.25 20.43 2.54
CA ILE A 76 8.32 19.97 3.43
C ILE A 76 9.13 18.89 2.69
N ASN A 77 10.42 19.15 2.48
CA ASN A 77 11.36 18.26 1.78
C ASN A 77 12.48 17.71 2.70
N SER A 78 12.40 17.94 4.01
CA SER A 78 13.41 17.55 5.01
C SER A 78 12.77 16.88 6.24
N GLY A 79 13.57 16.52 7.24
CA GLY A 79 13.09 15.83 8.44
C GLY A 79 12.76 14.37 8.11
N TYR A 80 11.47 13.99 8.24
CA TYR A 80 11.00 12.64 7.92
C TYR A 80 11.47 12.13 6.55
N ILE A 81 11.37 12.95 5.50
CA ILE A 81 11.81 12.54 4.15
C ILE A 81 13.29 12.19 4.14
N THR A 82 14.14 12.98 4.79
CA THR A 82 15.58 12.74 4.85
C THR A 82 15.89 11.44 5.60
N MET A 83 15.25 11.22 6.75
CA MET A 83 15.42 9.99 7.54
C MET A 83 14.93 8.75 6.79
N ILE A 84 13.74 8.79 6.19
CA ILE A 84 13.17 7.70 5.40
C ILE A 84 14.04 7.38 4.18
N THR A 85 14.51 8.40 3.46
CA THR A 85 15.36 8.21 2.27
C THR A 85 16.70 7.56 2.66
N ARG A 86 17.29 7.96 3.79
CA ARG A 86 18.52 7.37 4.34
C ARG A 86 18.31 5.90 4.71
N ASP A 87 17.20 5.59 5.37
CA ASP A 87 16.96 4.29 6.00
C ASP A 87 16.12 3.33 5.14
N ILE A 88 15.83 3.66 3.87
CA ILE A 88 14.93 2.89 3.00
C ILE A 88 15.32 1.41 2.89
N LEU A 89 16.61 1.09 2.77
CA LEU A 89 17.08 -0.30 2.68
C LEU A 89 16.81 -1.07 3.98
N LYS A 90 17.02 -0.42 5.13
CA LYS A 90 16.72 -1.01 6.44
C LYS A 90 15.22 -1.21 6.62
N LEU A 91 14.39 -0.25 6.19
CA LEU A 91 12.94 -0.39 6.22
C LEU A 91 12.49 -1.62 5.42
N VAL A 92 13.05 -1.80 4.22
CA VAL A 92 12.77 -2.98 3.39
C VAL A 92 13.22 -4.26 4.09
N GLU A 93 14.40 -4.32 4.68
CA GLU A 93 14.91 -5.49 5.41
C GLU A 93 14.00 -5.90 6.58
N TYR A 94 13.47 -4.94 7.33
CA TYR A 94 12.55 -5.21 8.44
C TYR A 94 11.18 -5.71 7.97
N VAL A 95 10.65 -5.15 6.89
CA VAL A 95 9.31 -5.49 6.37
C VAL A 95 9.33 -6.77 5.55
N VAL A 96 10.42 -7.02 4.83
CA VAL A 96 10.66 -8.18 3.96
C VAL A 96 11.90 -8.93 4.48
N PRO A 97 11.89 -9.55 5.66
CA PRO A 97 13.02 -10.36 6.10
C PRO A 97 13.09 -11.67 5.31
N ILE A 98 14.22 -12.38 5.42
CA ILE A 98 14.36 -13.72 4.82
C ILE A 98 13.34 -14.67 5.44
N GLY A 99 12.58 -15.37 4.60
CA GLY A 99 11.58 -16.36 5.01
C GLY A 99 10.20 -16.10 4.41
N THR A 100 9.28 -17.02 4.70
CA THR A 100 7.93 -17.04 4.08
C THR A 100 7.12 -15.77 4.34
N ALA A 101 7.23 -15.20 5.53
CA ALA A 101 6.52 -13.99 5.91
C ALA A 101 7.03 -12.75 5.16
N GLY A 102 8.34 -12.65 4.91
CA GLY A 102 8.88 -11.57 4.08
C GLY A 102 8.49 -11.73 2.62
N ALA A 103 8.56 -12.95 2.07
CA ALA A 103 8.11 -13.23 0.71
C ALA A 103 6.63 -12.84 0.49
N ALA A 104 5.77 -13.04 1.50
CA ALA A 104 4.37 -12.62 1.45
C ALA A 104 4.18 -11.09 1.40
N ASN A 105 5.13 -10.31 1.92
CA ASN A 105 5.08 -8.85 1.95
C ASN A 105 5.76 -8.19 0.73
N ALA A 106 6.52 -8.95 -0.05
CA ALA A 106 7.29 -8.43 -1.18
C ALA A 106 6.46 -7.63 -2.20
N PRO A 107 5.25 -8.07 -2.62
CA PRO A 107 4.43 -7.31 -3.57
C PRO A 107 4.01 -5.94 -3.04
N GLU A 108 3.68 -5.83 -1.75
CA GLU A 108 3.28 -4.57 -1.11
C GLU A 108 4.45 -3.60 -1.03
N VAL A 109 5.64 -4.09 -0.68
CA VAL A 109 6.84 -3.25 -0.60
C VAL A 109 7.25 -2.74 -1.98
N ARG A 110 7.16 -3.56 -3.04
CA ARG A 110 7.41 -3.09 -4.42
C ARG A 110 6.49 -1.93 -4.80
N LYS A 111 5.20 -2.01 -4.46
CA LYS A 111 4.23 -0.91 -4.71
C LYS A 111 4.66 0.38 -4.02
N VAL A 112 5.05 0.30 -2.74
CA VAL A 112 5.51 1.48 -1.98
C VAL A 112 6.81 2.04 -2.57
N LEU A 113 7.78 1.21 -2.93
CA LEU A 113 9.03 1.68 -3.53
C LEU A 113 8.79 2.43 -4.85
N HIS A 114 7.91 1.93 -5.72
CA HIS A 114 7.51 2.64 -6.93
C HIS A 114 6.79 3.97 -6.62
N SER A 115 5.90 3.99 -5.61
CA SER A 115 5.23 5.21 -5.14
C SER A 115 6.24 6.27 -4.67
N LEU A 116 7.21 5.88 -3.85
CA LEU A 116 8.28 6.76 -3.36
C LEU A 116 9.16 7.28 -4.50
N ARG A 117 9.44 6.45 -5.53
CA ARG A 117 10.19 6.88 -6.72
C ARG A 117 9.43 7.92 -7.53
N LEU A 118 8.14 7.68 -7.79
CA LEU A 118 7.27 8.61 -8.53
C LEU A 118 7.16 9.97 -7.82
N LYS A 119 7.21 9.96 -6.49
CA LYS A 119 7.23 11.16 -5.64
C LYS A 119 8.62 11.81 -5.53
N ASN A 120 9.64 11.28 -6.20
CA ASN A 120 11.04 11.70 -6.12
C ASN A 120 11.62 11.70 -4.70
N ILE A 121 11.14 10.82 -3.82
CA ILE A 121 11.72 10.62 -2.48
C ILE A 121 13.01 9.80 -2.58
N ILE A 122 13.01 8.77 -3.43
CA ILE A 122 14.18 7.96 -3.76
C ILE A 122 14.54 8.12 -5.24
N ASP A 123 15.82 7.93 -5.58
CA ASP A 123 16.31 7.92 -6.96
C ASP A 123 16.25 6.52 -7.58
N ASP A 124 16.57 6.41 -8.87
CA ASP A 124 16.56 5.13 -9.59
C ASP A 124 17.57 4.12 -9.01
N VAL A 125 18.70 4.62 -8.50
CA VAL A 125 19.76 3.78 -7.92
C VAL A 125 19.26 3.14 -6.63
N ARG A 126 18.72 3.94 -5.69
CA ARG A 126 18.12 3.45 -4.44
C ARG A 126 16.94 2.52 -4.70
N LEU A 127 16.13 2.80 -5.72
CA LEU A 127 15.03 1.91 -6.11
C LEU A 127 15.57 0.54 -6.54
N GLN A 128 16.58 0.50 -7.41
CA GLN A 128 17.19 -0.75 -7.86
C GLN A 128 17.82 -1.54 -6.71
N GLU A 129 18.56 -0.87 -5.81
CA GLU A 129 19.13 -1.50 -4.62
C GLU A 129 18.05 -2.13 -3.73
N ALA A 130 16.97 -1.39 -3.47
CA ALA A 130 15.85 -1.86 -2.66
C ALA A 130 15.10 -3.02 -3.33
N MET A 131 14.86 -2.95 -4.65
CA MET A 131 14.21 -4.04 -5.40
C MET A 131 15.05 -5.31 -5.40
N ASN A 132 16.36 -5.20 -5.62
CA ASN A 132 17.28 -6.33 -5.57
C ASN A 132 17.30 -7.00 -4.19
N LEU A 133 17.21 -6.21 -3.12
CA LEU A 133 17.12 -6.74 -1.76
C LEU A 133 15.82 -7.54 -1.56
N VAL A 134 14.68 -7.01 -2.01
CA VAL A 134 13.39 -7.73 -1.99
C VAL A 134 13.48 -9.04 -2.78
N ASP A 135 14.04 -9.00 -3.99
CA ASP A 135 14.21 -10.18 -4.85
C ASP A 135 15.11 -11.24 -4.19
N THR A 136 16.20 -10.81 -3.56
CA THR A 136 17.15 -11.70 -2.87
C THR A 136 16.47 -12.42 -1.71
N HIS A 137 15.70 -11.70 -0.89
CA HIS A 137 15.00 -12.29 0.26
C HIS A 137 13.85 -13.23 -0.19
N GLU A 138 13.14 -12.87 -1.27
CA GLU A 138 12.11 -13.73 -1.86
C GLU A 138 12.70 -15.03 -2.42
N GLN A 139 13.86 -14.95 -3.09
CA GLN A 139 14.58 -16.11 -3.61
C GLN A 139 15.17 -16.99 -2.50
N ALA A 140 15.76 -16.39 -1.46
CA ALA A 140 16.27 -17.11 -0.29
C ALA A 140 15.15 -17.89 0.42
N SER A 141 13.96 -17.31 0.51
CA SER A 141 12.78 -18.02 1.04
C SER A 141 12.40 -19.24 0.18
N LYS A 142 12.45 -19.12 -1.15
CA LYS A 142 12.17 -20.26 -2.06
C LYS A 142 13.24 -21.36 -1.97
N ALA A 143 14.47 -21.00 -1.61
CA ALA A 143 15.57 -21.94 -1.40
C ALA A 143 15.49 -22.70 -0.05
N GLY A 144 14.52 -22.37 0.82
CA GLY A 144 14.33 -23.05 2.11
C GLY A 144 15.26 -22.55 3.21
N GLU A 145 15.90 -21.39 3.04
CA GLU A 145 16.64 -20.70 4.10
C GLU A 145 15.65 -20.01 5.05
N ASP A 146 14.94 -20.80 5.86
CA ASP A 146 13.95 -20.26 6.79
C ASP A 146 14.65 -19.91 8.11
N GLN A 147 14.86 -18.62 8.38
CA GLN A 147 15.21 -18.18 9.73
C GLN A 147 13.97 -18.30 10.61
N GLY A 148 13.84 -19.45 11.27
CA GLY A 148 12.93 -19.69 12.39
C GLY A 148 11.56 -19.05 12.22
N THR A 149 10.67 -19.69 11.46
CA THR A 149 9.27 -19.29 11.40
C THR A 149 8.67 -19.27 12.80
N THR A 150 8.53 -18.08 13.36
CA THR A 150 7.66 -17.85 14.52
C THR A 150 6.26 -18.29 14.10
N SER A 151 5.64 -19.18 14.89
CA SER A 151 4.31 -19.67 14.54
C SER A 151 3.34 -18.48 14.55
N ILE A 152 2.87 -18.10 13.36
CA ILE A 152 1.94 -16.98 13.22
C ILE A 152 0.61 -17.40 13.84
N SER A 153 0.07 -16.56 14.72
CA SER A 153 -1.19 -16.86 15.38
C SER A 153 -2.33 -16.91 14.35
N ARG A 154 -3.33 -17.78 14.58
CA ARG A 154 -4.52 -17.85 13.70
C ARG A 154 -5.23 -16.49 13.61
N ALA A 155 -5.25 -15.72 14.69
CA ALA A 155 -5.86 -14.40 14.73
C ALA A 155 -5.13 -13.43 13.79
N ASP A 156 -3.79 -13.45 13.79
CA ASP A 156 -2.99 -12.61 12.88
C ASP A 156 -3.16 -13.01 11.42
N ILE A 157 -3.26 -14.31 11.13
CA ILE A 157 -3.54 -14.80 9.78
C ILE A 157 -4.90 -14.28 9.30
N LEU A 158 -5.96 -14.41 10.10
CA LEU A 158 -7.29 -13.93 9.74
C LEU A 158 -7.32 -12.41 9.57
N LYS A 159 -6.64 -11.67 10.45
CA LYS A 159 -6.49 -10.22 10.32
C LYS A 159 -5.80 -9.85 9.02
N ARG A 160 -4.71 -10.55 8.67
CA ARG A 160 -3.98 -10.33 7.43
C ARG A 160 -4.85 -10.59 6.20
N LEU A 161 -5.61 -11.69 6.19
CA LEU A 161 -6.52 -12.03 5.10
C LEU A 161 -7.58 -10.94 4.88
N GLU A 162 -8.16 -10.44 5.97
CA GLU A 162 -9.16 -9.38 5.87
C GLU A 162 -8.54 -8.06 5.40
N GLU A 163 -7.32 -7.74 5.85
CA GLU A 163 -6.61 -6.56 5.37
C GLU A 163 -6.21 -6.66 3.89
N ASP A 164 -5.78 -7.83 3.41
CA ASP A 164 -5.50 -8.06 1.99
C ASP A 164 -6.77 -7.99 1.14
N ARG A 165 -7.88 -8.52 1.67
CA ARG A 165 -9.20 -8.40 1.03
C ARG A 165 -9.59 -6.93 0.87
N GLU A 166 -9.48 -6.15 1.94
CA GLU A 166 -9.80 -4.71 1.90
C GLU A 166 -8.83 -3.94 0.98
N ARG A 167 -7.52 -4.25 0.98
CA ARG A 167 -6.56 -3.68 0.02
C ARG A 167 -6.99 -3.90 -1.42
N HIS A 168 -7.32 -5.15 -1.78
CA HIS A 168 -7.76 -5.48 -3.14
C HIS A 168 -9.09 -4.85 -3.51
N LYS A 169 -10.04 -4.79 -2.56
CA LYS A 169 -11.31 -4.11 -2.76
C LYS A 169 -11.09 -2.64 -3.10
N LEU A 170 -10.34 -1.90 -2.27
CA LEU A 170 -10.02 -0.49 -2.50
C LEU A 170 -9.27 -0.26 -3.82
N MET A 171 -8.34 -1.15 -4.18
CA MET A 171 -7.63 -1.05 -5.47
C MET A 171 -8.58 -1.15 -6.65
N ARG A 172 -9.66 -1.94 -6.54
CA ARG A 172 -10.67 -2.11 -7.59
C ARG A 172 -11.75 -1.04 -7.61
N GLU A 173 -12.02 -0.39 -6.47
CA GLU A 173 -13.07 0.64 -6.35
C GLU A 173 -12.89 1.83 -7.30
N ASN A 174 -11.66 2.16 -7.71
CA ASN A 174 -11.40 3.29 -8.60
C ASN A 174 -10.99 2.90 -10.03
N ILE A 175 -10.99 1.60 -10.39
CA ILE A 175 -10.56 1.15 -11.73
C ILE A 175 -11.48 1.67 -12.83
N TRP A 176 -12.77 1.80 -12.55
CA TRP A 176 -13.77 2.29 -13.50
C TRP A 176 -13.84 3.82 -13.56
N ALA A 177 -13.20 4.53 -12.63
CA ALA A 177 -13.27 5.99 -12.57
C ALA A 177 -12.36 6.61 -13.63
N ILE A 178 -12.92 7.45 -14.50
CA ILE A 178 -12.18 8.17 -15.53
C ILE A 178 -11.74 9.53 -14.97
N PRO A 179 -10.44 9.79 -14.76
CA PRO A 179 -9.98 11.02 -14.08
C PRO A 179 -10.23 12.30 -14.89
N LYS A 180 -10.29 12.17 -16.22
CA LYS A 180 -10.50 13.25 -17.18
C LYS A 180 -11.62 12.85 -18.14
N PRO A 181 -12.88 13.16 -17.80
CA PRO A 181 -14.03 12.77 -18.61
C PRO A 181 -13.93 13.23 -20.07
N GLU A 182 -13.28 14.38 -20.32
CA GLU A 182 -13.03 14.89 -21.67
C GLU A 182 -12.18 13.97 -22.57
N LEU A 183 -11.42 13.03 -21.98
CA LEU A 183 -10.61 12.05 -22.72
C LEU A 183 -11.24 10.66 -22.78
N GLU A 184 -12.45 10.46 -22.24
CA GLU A 184 -13.10 9.15 -22.15
C GLU A 184 -13.18 8.45 -23.52
N HIS A 185 -13.61 9.16 -24.56
CA HIS A 185 -13.71 8.61 -25.92
C HIS A 185 -12.35 8.13 -26.45
N GLU A 186 -11.28 8.89 -26.22
CA GLU A 186 -9.93 8.53 -26.68
C GLU A 186 -9.40 7.31 -25.92
N ILE A 187 -9.64 7.24 -24.61
CA ILE A 187 -9.29 6.08 -23.79
C ILE A 187 -10.05 4.85 -24.29
N ALA A 188 -11.36 4.96 -24.52
CA ALA A 188 -12.18 3.87 -25.04
C ALA A 188 -11.69 3.40 -26.42
N TRP A 189 -11.45 4.32 -27.34
CA TRP A 189 -10.96 3.99 -28.69
C TRP A 189 -9.62 3.23 -28.67
N ASN A 190 -8.70 3.64 -27.79
CA ASN A 190 -7.38 3.02 -27.69
C ASN A 190 -7.37 1.71 -26.89
N THR A 191 -8.41 1.43 -26.11
CA THR A 191 -8.50 0.26 -25.22
C THR A 191 -9.50 -0.78 -25.73
N ILE A 192 -10.33 -0.44 -26.72
CA ILE A 192 -11.29 -1.36 -27.32
C ILE A 192 -10.55 -2.59 -27.87
N GLU A 193 -11.02 -3.76 -27.43
CA GLU A 193 -10.59 -5.04 -27.97
C GLU A 193 -11.47 -5.42 -29.18
N PRO A 194 -10.94 -6.23 -30.13
CA PRO A 194 -11.76 -6.75 -31.22
C PRO A 194 -12.95 -7.55 -30.71
N ILE A 195 -14.08 -7.46 -31.41
CA ILE A 195 -15.28 -8.21 -31.04
C ILE A 195 -15.02 -9.72 -31.06
N THR A 196 -15.39 -10.37 -29.97
CA THR A 196 -15.25 -11.81 -29.78
C THR A 196 -16.58 -12.53 -29.98
N GLU A 197 -16.53 -13.86 -30.07
CA GLU A 197 -17.76 -14.68 -30.12
C GLU A 197 -18.61 -14.52 -28.85
N CYS A 198 -17.98 -14.41 -27.67
CA CYS A 198 -18.67 -14.15 -26.41
C CYS A 198 -19.41 -12.80 -26.42
N ASP A 199 -18.86 -11.78 -27.07
CA ASP A 199 -19.54 -10.48 -27.20
C ASP A 199 -20.79 -10.59 -28.09
N LEU A 200 -20.73 -11.38 -29.16
CA LEU A 200 -21.89 -11.61 -30.04
C LEU A 200 -23.00 -12.38 -29.33
N GLU A 201 -22.65 -13.38 -28.52
CA GLU A 201 -23.60 -14.11 -27.67
C GLU A 201 -24.26 -13.17 -26.65
N ALA A 202 -23.46 -12.37 -25.94
CA ALA A 202 -23.97 -11.39 -24.97
C ALA A 202 -24.92 -10.36 -25.62
N LEU A 203 -24.59 -9.90 -26.83
CA LEU A 203 -25.46 -8.98 -27.60
C LEU A 203 -26.80 -9.62 -27.97
N ASN A 204 -26.82 -10.90 -28.34
CA ASN A 204 -28.06 -11.61 -28.64
C ASN A 204 -28.92 -11.79 -27.38
N ASP A 205 -28.30 -12.20 -26.27
CA ASP A 205 -28.98 -12.36 -24.98
C ASP A 205 -29.61 -11.04 -24.51
N ASP A 206 -28.88 -9.93 -24.63
CA ASP A 206 -29.38 -8.61 -24.25
C ASP A 206 -30.50 -8.13 -25.18
N PHE A 207 -30.44 -8.44 -26.47
CA PHE A 207 -31.51 -8.16 -27.42
C PHE A 207 -32.80 -8.93 -27.09
N GLU A 208 -32.69 -10.21 -26.72
CA GLU A 208 -33.84 -11.02 -26.31
C GLU A 208 -34.49 -10.46 -25.05
N LYS A 209 -33.70 -10.17 -24.00
CA LYS A 209 -34.18 -9.55 -22.75
C LYS A 209 -34.85 -8.20 -22.99
N PHE A 210 -34.24 -7.35 -23.82
CA PHE A 210 -34.81 -6.04 -24.14
C PHE A 210 -36.20 -6.17 -24.77
N ASN A 211 -36.37 -7.10 -25.71
CA ASN A 211 -37.66 -7.36 -26.36
C ASN A 211 -38.69 -7.95 -25.39
N GLU A 212 -38.26 -8.81 -24.47
CA GLU A 212 -39.13 -9.33 -23.40
C GLU A 212 -39.65 -8.19 -22.52
N CYS A 213 -38.78 -7.31 -22.02
CA CYS A 213 -39.17 -6.15 -21.22
C CYS A 213 -40.16 -5.22 -21.96
N ILE A 214 -39.96 -5.00 -23.27
CA ILE A 214 -40.90 -4.21 -24.08
C ILE A 214 -42.27 -4.90 -24.16
N ARG A 215 -42.31 -6.22 -24.37
CA ARG A 215 -43.57 -6.96 -24.44
C ARG A 215 -44.31 -6.93 -23.11
N GLU A 216 -43.61 -7.07 -21.99
CA GLU A 216 -44.17 -6.97 -20.64
C GLU A 216 -44.70 -5.56 -20.34
N SER A 217 -44.03 -4.51 -20.82
CA SER A 217 -44.46 -3.12 -20.62
C SER A 217 -45.69 -2.72 -21.47
N LEU A 218 -46.03 -3.50 -22.50
CA LEU A 218 -47.15 -3.22 -23.43
C LEU A 218 -48.42 -4.04 -23.11
N CYS A 219 -48.35 -4.96 -22.14
CA CYS A 219 -49.47 -5.73 -21.61
C CYS A 219 -49.96 -5.16 -20.28
#